data_AF-G5DX25-F1
#
_entry.id   AF-G5DX25-F1
#
_cell.length_a   1.000
_cell.length_b   1.000
_cell.length_c   1.000
_cell.angle_alpha   90.00
_cell.angle_beta   90.00
_cell.angle_gamma   90.00
#
_symmetry.space_group_name_H-M   'P 1'
#
loop_
_entity.id
_entity.type
_entity.pdbx_description
1 polymer ?
#
loop_
_entity_poly.entity_id
_entity_poly.type
_entity_poly.pdbx_seq_one_letter_code
_entity_poly.pdbx_strand_id
1 'polypeptide(L)'
;TVRCEEIANEKCNDFTQNQDWLHLEEASQSGPVPAFGRKLSSILGSCFSEYDAEAIYFDEGVRTAKRKDLEDKLLQLVQPAFHSILGHLRSEAFEKFKEAFEKALSAGEGFSDAACRCKQSALDVFDKGCADSMVEQANWDTSKARSKLVRDLDEHIDSVRASKLGELTSRYEAKLNEALSGPIEALLDSANNETWPSIRNLLKRETQSAVSGLTSDLSGFKLDEQTRDKMLAQLENYARGVVEAKAKEEAGKVLIRMKDRFTTLFSHDSDSMPRVWTGKEDLKAITKFARS
;
A
#
# COMPACT_ATOMS: atom_id res chain seq x y z
N THR A 1 46.92 -6.12 -40.89
CA THR A 1 46.40 -5.63 -39.60
C THR A 1 45.81 -4.25 -39.71
N VAL A 2 46.56 -3.24 -40.18
CA VAL A 2 46.11 -1.83 -40.26
C VAL A 2 44.81 -1.64 -41.07
N ARG A 3 44.68 -2.24 -42.26
CA ARG A 3 43.49 -2.03 -43.11
C ARG A 3 42.19 -2.55 -42.48
N CYS A 4 42.19 -3.73 -41.86
CA CYS A 4 41.00 -4.26 -41.18
C CYS A 4 40.54 -3.38 -39.99
N GLU A 5 41.49 -2.68 -39.37
CA GLU A 5 41.21 -1.73 -38.28
C GLU A 5 40.67 -0.40 -38.81
N GLU A 6 41.19 0.11 -39.93
CA GLU A 6 40.62 1.26 -40.63
C GLU A 6 39.17 1.00 -41.04
N ILE A 7 38.89 -0.14 -41.68
CA ILE A 7 37.52 -0.53 -42.08
C ILE A 7 36.60 -0.60 -40.85
N ALA A 8 37.04 -1.20 -39.74
CA ALA A 8 36.25 -1.25 -38.52
C ALA A 8 35.93 0.17 -37.98
N ASN A 9 36.91 1.06 -37.99
CA ASN A 9 36.71 2.44 -37.54
C ASN A 9 35.80 3.24 -38.49
N GLU A 10 35.94 3.06 -39.80
CA GLU A 10 35.04 3.62 -40.82
C GLU A 10 33.59 3.17 -40.56
N LYS A 11 33.35 1.86 -40.41
CA LYS A 11 32.01 1.31 -40.11
C LYS A 11 31.43 1.79 -38.78
N CYS A 12 32.26 1.95 -37.77
CA CYS A 12 31.84 2.53 -36.50
C CYS A 12 31.40 3.99 -36.65
N ASN A 13 32.10 4.79 -37.47
CA ASN A 13 31.74 6.18 -37.71
C ASN A 13 30.48 6.31 -38.58
N ASP A 14 30.33 5.44 -39.58
CA ASP A 14 29.11 5.37 -40.39
C ASP A 14 27.89 5.02 -39.53
N PHE A 15 28.05 4.10 -38.57
CA PHE A 15 27.00 3.73 -37.62
C PHE A 15 26.54 4.92 -36.77
N THR A 16 27.45 5.76 -36.27
CA THR A 16 27.06 6.92 -35.44
C THR A 16 26.32 8.01 -36.22
N GLN A 17 26.45 8.02 -37.54
CA GLN A 17 25.74 8.93 -38.44
C GLN A 17 24.50 8.30 -39.08
N ASN A 18 24.25 7.02 -38.82
CA ASN A 18 23.12 6.28 -39.37
C ASN A 18 21.79 6.86 -38.83
N GLN A 19 20.92 7.29 -39.75
CA GLN A 19 19.66 7.95 -39.40
C GLN A 19 18.69 7.02 -38.67
N ASP A 20 18.67 5.72 -39.00
CA ASP A 20 17.81 4.74 -38.32
C ASP A 20 18.27 4.52 -36.88
N TRP A 21 19.58 4.48 -36.65
CA TRP A 21 20.14 4.43 -35.30
C TRP A 21 19.79 5.68 -34.50
N LEU A 22 20.04 6.87 -35.05
CA LEU A 22 19.76 8.14 -34.36
C LEU A 22 18.28 8.28 -33.98
N HIS A 23 17.36 7.92 -34.89
CA HIS A 23 15.93 7.91 -34.57
C HIS A 23 15.57 6.88 -33.49
N LEU A 24 16.19 5.71 -33.52
CA LEU A 24 15.95 4.67 -32.53
C LEU A 24 16.48 5.07 -31.15
N GLU A 25 17.66 5.70 -31.10
CA GLU A 25 18.26 6.25 -29.89
C GLU A 25 17.39 7.35 -29.29
N GLU A 26 16.95 8.33 -30.10
CA GLU A 26 16.06 9.40 -29.63
C GLU A 26 14.74 8.84 -29.09
N ALA A 27 14.12 7.90 -29.81
CA ALA A 27 12.90 7.25 -29.38
C ALA A 27 13.08 6.51 -28.04
N SER A 28 14.24 5.90 -27.82
CA SER A 28 14.56 5.19 -26.58
C SER A 28 14.64 6.08 -25.34
N GLN A 29 14.85 7.39 -25.52
CA GLN A 29 14.85 8.38 -24.43
C GLN A 29 13.44 8.87 -24.09
N SER A 30 12.50 8.74 -25.01
CA SER A 30 11.13 9.24 -24.87
C SER A 30 10.19 8.20 -24.27
N GLY A 31 10.47 6.91 -24.46
CA GLY A 31 9.63 5.84 -23.92
C GLY A 31 9.98 4.45 -24.44
N PRO A 32 9.13 3.45 -24.15
CA PRO A 32 9.25 2.11 -24.70
C PRO A 32 9.12 2.15 -26.22
N VAL A 33 10.03 1.50 -26.92
CA VAL A 33 10.02 1.42 -28.39
C VAL A 33 9.63 0.01 -28.82
N PRO A 34 8.52 -0.16 -29.56
CA PRO A 34 8.13 -1.46 -30.08
C PRO A 34 9.18 -2.04 -31.03
N ALA A 35 9.45 -3.33 -30.86
CA ALA A 35 10.44 -4.11 -31.59
C ALA A 35 11.85 -3.51 -31.53
N PHE A 36 12.21 -2.85 -30.43
CA PHE A 36 13.52 -2.22 -30.25
C PHE A 36 14.65 -3.21 -30.55
N GLY A 37 14.57 -4.42 -29.98
CA GLY A 37 15.60 -5.44 -30.14
C GLY A 37 15.80 -5.84 -31.59
N ARG A 38 14.71 -6.08 -32.32
CA ARG A 38 14.75 -6.41 -33.76
C ARG A 38 15.30 -5.28 -34.61
N LYS A 39 14.86 -4.03 -34.36
CA LYS A 39 15.34 -2.85 -35.10
C LYS A 39 16.84 -2.66 -34.90
N LEU A 40 17.30 -2.68 -33.65
CA LEU A 40 18.70 -2.53 -33.32
C LEU A 40 19.54 -3.68 -33.89
N SER A 41 19.05 -4.91 -33.79
CA SER A 41 19.74 -6.08 -34.36
C SER A 41 19.89 -5.98 -35.87
N SER A 42 18.90 -5.44 -36.58
CA SER A 42 18.98 -5.20 -38.03
C SER A 42 20.03 -4.16 -38.38
N ILE A 43 20.11 -3.05 -37.64
CA ILE A 43 21.07 -1.97 -37.90
C ILE A 43 22.51 -2.48 -37.65
N LEU A 44 22.72 -3.15 -36.52
CA LEU A 44 24.00 -3.80 -36.18
C LEU A 44 24.38 -4.85 -37.22
N GLY A 45 23.44 -5.71 -37.60
CA GLY A 45 23.64 -6.75 -38.62
C GLY A 45 24.06 -6.21 -39.98
N SER A 46 23.50 -5.07 -40.40
CA SER A 46 23.91 -4.38 -41.63
C SER A 46 25.36 -3.90 -41.54
N CYS A 47 25.70 -3.20 -40.45
CA CYS A 47 27.07 -2.69 -40.21
C CYS A 47 28.10 -3.84 -40.22
N PHE A 48 27.79 -4.94 -39.55
CA PHE A 48 28.64 -6.11 -39.50
C PHE A 48 28.76 -6.83 -40.85
N SER A 49 27.68 -6.90 -41.64
CA SER A 49 27.72 -7.52 -42.97
C SER A 49 28.56 -6.70 -43.96
N GLU A 50 28.51 -5.37 -43.87
CA GLU A 50 29.34 -4.49 -44.67
C GLU A 50 30.83 -4.62 -44.32
N TYR A 51 31.16 -4.73 -43.03
CA TYR A 51 32.52 -5.02 -42.59
C TYR A 51 33.03 -6.32 -43.19
N ASP A 52 32.24 -7.40 -43.11
CA ASP A 52 32.64 -8.72 -43.61
C ASP A 52 32.89 -8.71 -45.12
N ALA A 53 32.05 -8.00 -45.87
CA ALA A 53 32.18 -7.87 -47.32
C ALA A 53 33.48 -7.13 -47.70
N GLU A 54 33.82 -6.04 -47.02
CA GLU A 54 35.03 -5.27 -47.30
C GLU A 54 36.30 -5.96 -46.79
N ALA A 55 36.20 -6.68 -45.67
CA ALA A 55 37.32 -7.38 -45.05
C ALA A 55 37.59 -8.79 -45.62
N ILE A 56 36.79 -9.25 -46.59
CA ILE A 56 36.76 -10.66 -47.03
C ILE A 56 38.10 -11.18 -47.55
N TYR A 57 38.92 -10.31 -48.16
CA TYR A 57 40.19 -10.67 -48.79
C TYR A 57 41.40 -10.62 -47.85
N PHE A 58 41.22 -10.25 -46.58
CA PHE A 58 42.31 -10.18 -45.60
C PHE A 58 42.44 -11.47 -44.78
N ASP A 59 43.56 -11.56 -44.06
CA ASP A 59 43.85 -12.67 -43.15
C ASP A 59 42.69 -12.93 -42.18
N GLU A 60 42.31 -14.20 -42.07
CA GLU A 60 41.15 -14.64 -41.31
C GLU A 60 41.27 -14.33 -39.81
N GLY A 61 42.45 -14.52 -39.23
CA GLY A 61 42.70 -14.21 -37.83
C GLY A 61 42.58 -12.71 -37.56
N VAL A 62 43.16 -11.89 -38.43
CA VAL A 62 43.12 -10.42 -38.32
C VAL A 62 41.70 -9.89 -38.48
N ARG A 63 40.97 -10.30 -39.52
CA ARG A 63 39.60 -9.80 -39.77
C ARG A 63 38.63 -10.25 -38.68
N THR A 64 38.77 -11.46 -38.15
CA THR A 64 37.91 -11.96 -37.06
C THR A 64 38.17 -11.21 -35.76
N ALA A 65 39.44 -10.94 -35.42
CA ALA A 65 39.78 -10.14 -34.25
C ALA A 65 39.23 -8.71 -34.36
N LYS A 66 39.39 -8.07 -35.52
CA LYS A 66 38.91 -6.70 -35.73
C LYS A 66 37.40 -6.58 -35.86
N ARG A 67 36.72 -7.62 -36.37
CA ARG A 67 35.27 -7.75 -36.29
C ARG A 67 34.78 -7.76 -34.85
N LYS A 68 35.44 -8.53 -33.98
CA LYS A 68 35.09 -8.59 -32.55
C LYS A 68 35.30 -7.24 -31.85
N ASP A 69 36.42 -6.56 -32.14
CA ASP A 69 36.69 -5.21 -31.63
C ASP A 69 35.57 -4.22 -32.03
N LEU A 70 35.10 -4.30 -33.29
CA LEU A 70 33.97 -3.50 -33.79
C LEU A 70 32.66 -3.83 -33.07
N GLU A 71 32.35 -5.12 -32.91
CA GLU A 71 31.16 -5.60 -32.21
C GLU A 71 31.12 -5.08 -30.77
N ASP A 72 32.21 -5.26 -30.00
CA ASP A 72 32.30 -4.80 -28.62
C ASP A 72 32.12 -3.27 -28.53
N LYS A 73 32.69 -2.50 -29.46
CA LYS A 73 32.58 -1.04 -29.50
C LYS A 73 31.16 -0.57 -29.81
N LEU A 74 30.50 -1.18 -30.80
CA LEU A 74 29.12 -0.83 -31.14
C LEU A 74 28.16 -1.22 -30.02
N LEU A 75 28.33 -2.40 -29.41
CA LEU A 75 27.53 -2.83 -28.27
C LEU A 75 27.66 -1.85 -27.10
N GLN A 76 28.87 -1.36 -26.79
CA GLN A 76 29.07 -0.32 -25.78
C GLN A 76 28.34 0.98 -26.13
N LEU A 77 28.32 1.37 -27.40
CA LEU A 77 27.67 2.59 -27.87
C LEU A 77 26.16 2.53 -27.75
N VAL A 78 25.55 1.38 -28.09
CA VAL A 78 24.09 1.23 -28.10
C VAL A 78 23.51 0.85 -26.73
N GLN A 79 24.36 0.40 -25.81
CA GLN A 79 23.96 -0.06 -24.47
C GLN A 79 23.19 0.98 -23.64
N PRO A 80 23.50 2.30 -23.66
CA PRO A 80 22.71 3.30 -22.94
C PRO A 80 21.25 3.38 -23.41
N ALA A 81 20.99 3.25 -24.71
CA ALA A 81 19.62 3.24 -25.26
C ALA A 81 18.83 2.03 -24.73
N PHE A 82 19.45 0.85 -24.69
CA PHE A 82 18.83 -0.34 -24.10
C PHE A 82 18.49 -0.16 -22.61
N HIS A 83 19.39 0.43 -21.82
CA HIS A 83 19.10 0.74 -20.41
C HIS A 83 17.96 1.74 -20.27
N SER A 84 17.84 2.71 -21.17
CA SER A 84 16.72 3.66 -21.20
C SER A 84 15.39 2.92 -21.43
N ILE A 85 15.34 2.02 -22.43
CA ILE A 85 14.16 1.18 -22.69
C ILE A 85 13.76 0.36 -21.45
N LEU A 86 14.73 -0.31 -20.79
CA LEU A 86 14.43 -1.05 -19.56
C LEU A 86 13.89 -0.16 -18.44
N GLY A 87 14.43 1.06 -18.33
CA GLY A 87 13.94 2.08 -17.40
C GLY A 87 12.48 2.44 -17.66
N HIS A 88 12.12 2.68 -18.92
CA HIS A 88 10.75 3.00 -19.33
C HIS A 88 9.80 1.82 -19.13
N LEU A 89 10.17 0.61 -19.53
CA LEU A 89 9.37 -0.60 -19.34
C LEU A 89 9.06 -0.85 -17.87
N ARG A 90 10.04 -0.66 -16.98
CA ARG A 90 9.84 -0.77 -15.53
C ARG A 90 8.84 0.27 -15.02
N SER A 91 9.01 1.53 -15.42
CA SER A 91 8.11 2.62 -15.01
C SER A 91 6.68 2.38 -15.51
N GLU A 92 6.50 1.97 -16.76
CA GLU A 92 5.20 1.66 -17.33
C GLU A 92 4.52 0.48 -16.61
N ALA A 93 5.26 -0.61 -16.38
CA ALA A 93 4.75 -1.77 -15.65
C ALA A 93 4.32 -1.41 -14.22
N PHE A 94 5.09 -0.54 -13.55
CA PHE A 94 4.80 -0.07 -12.20
C PHE A 94 3.58 0.84 -12.13
N GLU A 95 3.40 1.77 -13.07
CA GLU A 95 2.21 2.62 -13.09
C GLU A 95 0.94 1.82 -13.43
N LYS A 96 1.02 0.91 -14.42
CA LYS A 96 -0.09 -0.02 -14.73
C LYS A 96 -0.46 -0.89 -13.53
N PHE A 97 0.52 -1.32 -12.76
CA PHE A 97 0.29 -2.05 -11.52
C PHE A 97 -0.53 -1.23 -10.53
N LYS A 98 -0.13 0.03 -10.25
CA LYS A 98 -0.84 0.89 -9.29
C LYS A 98 -2.30 1.09 -9.69
N GLU A 99 -2.53 1.44 -10.95
CA GLU A 99 -3.88 1.64 -11.49
C GLU A 99 -4.75 0.38 -11.37
N ALA A 100 -4.20 -0.77 -11.78
CA ALA A 100 -4.90 -2.04 -11.71
C ALA A 100 -5.17 -2.50 -10.26
N PHE A 101 -4.22 -2.25 -9.36
CA PHE A 101 -4.33 -2.62 -7.96
C PHE A 101 -5.37 -1.77 -7.24
N GLU A 102 -5.34 -0.45 -7.41
CA GLU A 102 -6.35 0.46 -6.85
C GLU A 102 -7.76 0.13 -7.37
N LYS A 103 -7.87 -0.17 -8.67
CA LYS A 103 -9.13 -0.60 -9.28
C LYS A 103 -9.65 -1.92 -8.69
N ALA A 104 -8.77 -2.88 -8.44
CA ALA A 104 -9.14 -4.16 -7.83
C ALA A 104 -9.65 -3.97 -6.39
N LEU A 105 -8.96 -3.16 -5.60
CA LEU A 105 -9.35 -2.88 -4.21
C LEU A 105 -10.69 -2.12 -4.14
N SER A 106 -10.90 -1.14 -5.02
CA SER A 106 -12.17 -0.40 -5.10
C SER A 106 -13.34 -1.27 -5.59
N ALA A 107 -13.06 -2.33 -6.36
CA ALA A 107 -14.06 -3.34 -6.75
C ALA A 107 -14.38 -4.34 -5.63
N GLY A 108 -13.71 -4.26 -4.47
CA GLY A 108 -13.93 -5.15 -3.33
C GLY A 108 -13.21 -6.49 -3.43
N GLU A 109 -12.22 -6.63 -4.32
CA GLU A 109 -11.38 -7.83 -4.35
C GLU A 109 -10.57 -7.96 -3.05
N GLY A 110 -10.32 -9.20 -2.63
CA GLY A 110 -9.48 -9.48 -1.47
C GLY A 110 -8.06 -8.95 -1.66
N PHE A 111 -7.54 -8.23 -0.66
CA PHE A 111 -6.27 -7.51 -0.75
C PHE A 111 -5.11 -8.37 -1.27
N SER A 112 -4.92 -9.56 -0.68
CA SER A 112 -3.82 -10.46 -1.04
C SER A 112 -3.93 -11.03 -2.45
N ASP A 113 -5.16 -11.30 -2.90
CA ASP A 113 -5.40 -11.88 -4.21
C ASP A 113 -5.23 -10.81 -5.30
N ALA A 114 -5.76 -9.60 -5.06
CA ALA A 114 -5.54 -8.43 -5.89
C ALA A 114 -4.04 -8.10 -6.01
N ALA A 115 -3.31 -8.09 -4.89
CA ALA A 115 -1.87 -7.81 -4.88
C ALA A 115 -1.09 -8.85 -5.69
N CYS A 116 -1.37 -10.15 -5.48
CA CYS A 116 -0.69 -11.24 -6.19
C CYS A 116 -0.98 -11.19 -7.70
N ARG A 117 -2.25 -11.04 -8.07
CA ARG A 117 -2.70 -10.95 -9.47
C ARG A 117 -2.10 -9.75 -10.19
N CYS A 118 -2.18 -8.56 -9.60
CA CYS A 118 -1.64 -7.34 -10.20
C CYS A 118 -0.12 -7.39 -10.29
N LYS A 119 0.57 -7.90 -9.26
CA LYS A 119 2.04 -8.09 -9.29
C LYS A 119 2.44 -9.01 -10.44
N GLN A 120 1.79 -10.17 -10.58
CA GLN A 120 2.09 -11.10 -11.66
C GLN A 120 1.84 -10.46 -13.03
N SER A 121 0.72 -9.77 -13.21
CA SER A 121 0.41 -9.08 -14.47
C SER A 121 1.46 -8.02 -14.82
N ALA A 122 1.98 -7.28 -13.83
CA ALA A 122 3.01 -6.28 -14.06
C ALA A 122 4.35 -6.92 -14.47
N LEU A 123 4.71 -8.03 -13.83
CA LEU A 123 5.90 -8.81 -14.20
C LEU A 123 5.77 -9.37 -15.62
N ASP A 124 4.60 -9.90 -15.99
CA ASP A 124 4.37 -10.42 -17.34
C ASP A 124 4.49 -9.32 -18.41
N VAL A 125 4.00 -8.11 -18.14
CA VAL A 125 4.14 -6.96 -19.04
C VAL A 125 5.62 -6.58 -19.20
N PHE A 126 6.35 -6.52 -18.08
CA PHE A 126 7.77 -6.21 -18.09
C PHE A 126 8.60 -7.28 -18.81
N ASP A 127 8.36 -8.55 -18.52
CA ASP A 127 9.09 -9.69 -19.10
C ASP A 127 8.85 -9.77 -20.62
N LYS A 128 7.62 -9.50 -21.09
CA LYS A 128 7.31 -9.39 -22.53
C LYS A 128 8.03 -8.22 -23.19
N GLY A 129 8.04 -7.05 -22.56
CA GLY A 129 8.75 -5.87 -23.06
C GLY A 129 10.25 -6.08 -23.14
N CYS A 130 10.83 -6.76 -22.15
CA CYS A 130 12.24 -7.15 -22.15
C CYS A 130 12.56 -8.10 -23.31
N ALA A 131 11.72 -9.13 -23.53
CA ALA A 131 11.91 -10.08 -24.62
C ALA A 131 11.88 -9.40 -25.99
N ASP A 132 10.98 -8.44 -26.21
CA ASP A 132 10.89 -7.65 -27.45
C ASP A 132 12.09 -6.68 -27.65
N SER A 133 12.77 -6.36 -26.55
CA SER A 133 13.93 -5.46 -26.53
C SER A 133 15.29 -6.20 -26.63
N MET A 134 15.29 -7.54 -26.64
CA MET A 134 16.52 -8.33 -26.74
C MET A 134 17.19 -8.15 -28.11
N VAL A 135 18.47 -7.82 -28.07
CA VAL A 135 19.31 -7.64 -29.26
C VAL A 135 20.06 -8.94 -29.53
N GLU A 136 19.99 -9.46 -30.76
CA GLU A 136 20.56 -10.76 -31.12
C GLU A 136 22.08 -10.83 -30.88
N GLN A 137 22.76 -9.70 -31.07
CA GLN A 137 24.21 -9.58 -30.91
C GLN A 137 24.65 -9.33 -29.46
N ALA A 138 23.70 -9.19 -28.51
CA ALA A 138 24.03 -8.88 -27.12
C ALA A 138 23.37 -9.86 -26.14
N ASN A 139 24.13 -10.29 -25.14
CA ASN A 139 23.60 -11.06 -24.01
C ASN A 139 23.42 -10.17 -22.77
N TRP A 140 22.69 -9.06 -22.91
CA TRP A 140 22.49 -8.12 -21.81
C TRP A 140 21.51 -8.66 -20.78
N ASP A 141 21.89 -8.51 -19.51
CA ASP A 141 21.13 -9.00 -18.36
C ASP A 141 20.00 -8.03 -17.95
N THR A 142 18.76 -8.54 -17.93
CA THR A 142 17.58 -7.79 -17.45
C THR A 142 17.17 -8.16 -16.03
N SER A 143 17.83 -9.15 -15.40
CA SER A 143 17.46 -9.68 -14.08
C SER A 143 17.53 -8.63 -12.98
N LYS A 144 18.49 -7.69 -13.05
CA LYS A 144 18.61 -6.58 -12.10
C LYS A 144 17.43 -5.61 -12.19
N ALA A 145 17.01 -5.26 -13.42
CA ALA A 145 15.86 -4.39 -13.63
C ALA A 145 14.56 -5.07 -13.16
N ARG A 146 14.42 -6.38 -13.43
CA ARG A 146 13.30 -7.20 -12.93
C ARG A 146 13.26 -7.27 -11.42
N SER A 147 14.41 -7.52 -10.78
CA SER A 147 14.52 -7.59 -9.31
C SER A 147 14.18 -6.25 -8.65
N LYS A 148 14.61 -5.14 -9.27
CA LYS A 148 14.23 -3.81 -8.83
C LYS A 148 12.72 -3.57 -8.94
N LEU A 149 12.10 -3.98 -10.04
CA LEU A 149 10.64 -3.91 -10.20
C LEU A 149 9.92 -4.70 -9.11
N VAL A 150 10.33 -5.95 -8.85
CA VAL A 150 9.74 -6.78 -7.79
C VAL A 150 9.80 -6.08 -6.43
N ARG A 151 10.96 -5.52 -6.07
CA ARG A 151 11.14 -4.78 -4.82
C ARG A 151 10.23 -3.55 -4.75
N ASP A 152 10.16 -2.74 -5.82
CA ASP A 152 9.32 -1.54 -5.86
C ASP A 152 7.83 -1.90 -5.73
N LEU A 153 7.40 -3.00 -6.36
CA LEU A 153 6.04 -3.53 -6.24
C LEU A 153 5.74 -3.99 -4.81
N ASP A 154 6.65 -4.74 -4.19
CA ASP A 154 6.48 -5.22 -2.81
C ASP A 154 6.44 -4.06 -1.80
N GLU A 155 7.32 -3.07 -1.93
CA GLU A 155 7.31 -1.86 -1.11
C GLU A 155 5.97 -1.09 -1.25
N HIS A 156 5.43 -1.00 -2.46
CA HIS A 156 4.13 -0.38 -2.67
C HIS A 156 2.99 -1.20 -2.04
N ILE A 157 3.00 -2.52 -2.22
CA ILE A 157 2.00 -3.43 -1.60
C ILE A 157 2.04 -3.28 -0.08
N ASP A 158 3.21 -3.24 0.54
CA ASP A 158 3.36 -3.10 1.98
C ASP A 158 2.86 -1.74 2.48
N SER A 159 3.13 -0.66 1.74
CA SER A 159 2.61 0.68 2.03
C SER A 159 1.08 0.73 1.99
N VAL A 160 0.47 0.22 0.92
CA VAL A 160 -1.00 0.15 0.78
C VAL A 160 -1.59 -0.76 1.87
N ARG A 161 -0.93 -1.89 2.20
CA ARG A 161 -1.34 -2.78 3.29
C ARG A 161 -1.41 -2.01 4.61
N ALA A 162 -0.35 -1.30 4.96
CA ALA A 162 -0.30 -0.52 6.20
C ALA A 162 -1.41 0.55 6.24
N SER A 163 -1.63 1.26 5.13
CA SER A 163 -2.72 2.24 5.04
C SER A 163 -4.09 1.60 5.27
N LYS A 164 -4.38 0.49 4.58
CA LYS A 164 -5.69 -0.19 4.67
C LYS A 164 -5.93 -0.81 6.04
N LEU A 165 -4.90 -1.35 6.69
CA LEU A 165 -4.99 -1.83 8.07
C LEU A 165 -5.24 -0.69 9.05
N GLY A 166 -4.62 0.48 8.84
CA GLY A 166 -4.90 1.69 9.61
C GLY A 166 -6.35 2.14 9.48
N GLU A 167 -6.84 2.28 8.25
CA GLU A 167 -8.25 2.61 7.95
C GLU A 167 -9.21 1.63 8.63
N LEU A 168 -8.92 0.33 8.54
CA LEU A 168 -9.74 -0.73 9.12
C LEU A 168 -9.78 -0.63 10.65
N THR A 169 -8.63 -0.40 11.27
CA THR A 169 -8.51 -0.23 12.73
C THR A 169 -9.34 0.95 13.21
N SER A 170 -9.15 2.13 12.61
CA SER A 170 -9.90 3.34 12.96
C SER A 170 -11.41 3.17 12.76
N ARG A 171 -11.83 2.44 11.71
CA ARG A 171 -13.25 2.12 11.47
C ARG A 171 -13.85 1.30 12.60
N TYR A 172 -13.14 0.28 13.09
CA TYR A 172 -13.62 -0.56 14.19
C TYR A 172 -13.57 0.15 15.54
N GLU A 173 -12.55 0.96 15.78
CA GLU A 173 -12.49 1.85 16.96
C GLU A 173 -13.67 2.83 16.98
N ALA A 174 -13.96 3.49 15.86
CA ALA A 174 -15.10 4.40 15.76
C ALA A 174 -16.45 3.70 16.03
N LYS A 175 -16.67 2.51 15.43
CA LYS A 175 -17.86 1.69 15.68
C LYS A 175 -17.98 1.29 17.15
N LEU A 176 -16.88 0.90 17.78
CA LEU A 176 -16.87 0.55 19.21
C LEU A 176 -17.18 1.76 20.08
N ASN A 177 -16.58 2.92 19.78
CA ASN A 177 -16.84 4.13 20.53
C ASN A 177 -18.32 4.54 20.43
N GLU A 178 -18.92 4.47 19.25
CA GLU A 178 -20.35 4.73 19.05
C GLU A 178 -21.23 3.75 19.86
N ALA A 179 -20.92 2.46 19.80
CA ALA A 179 -21.69 1.42 20.49
C ALA A 179 -21.54 1.45 22.03
N LEU A 180 -20.43 1.96 22.54
CA LEU A 180 -20.13 1.98 23.98
C LEU A 180 -20.44 3.32 24.64
N SER A 181 -20.04 4.44 24.03
CA SER A 181 -20.03 5.77 24.66
C SER A 181 -21.40 6.17 25.21
N GLY A 182 -22.42 6.20 24.33
CA GLY A 182 -23.76 6.64 24.70
C GLY A 182 -24.43 5.73 25.74
N PRO A 183 -24.48 4.40 25.53
CA PRO A 183 -25.06 3.49 26.52
C PRO A 183 -24.37 3.52 27.88
N ILE A 184 -23.04 3.66 27.92
CA ILE A 184 -22.30 3.78 29.19
C ILE A 184 -22.67 5.07 29.92
N GLU A 185 -22.74 6.19 29.21
CA GLU A 185 -23.17 7.47 29.77
C GLU A 185 -24.56 7.37 30.39
N ALA A 186 -25.52 6.76 29.68
CA ALA A 186 -26.88 6.55 30.20
C ALA A 186 -26.93 5.63 31.44
N LEU A 187 -26.12 4.56 31.46
CA LEU A 187 -26.02 3.65 32.61
C LEU A 187 -25.39 4.30 33.84
N LEU A 188 -24.44 5.22 33.63
CA LEU A 188 -23.79 5.99 34.70
C LEU A 188 -24.66 7.16 35.18
N ASP A 189 -25.51 7.72 34.32
CA ASP A 189 -26.47 8.75 34.71
C ASP A 189 -27.57 8.20 35.63
N SER A 190 -28.05 7.00 35.34
CA SER A 190 -29.06 6.27 36.13
C SER A 190 -28.45 5.23 37.07
N ALA A 191 -27.33 5.57 37.70
CA ALA A 191 -26.51 4.63 38.45
C ALA A 191 -27.29 3.89 39.57
N ASN A 192 -27.19 2.56 39.55
CA ASN A 192 -27.77 1.65 40.52
C ASN A 192 -26.85 0.43 40.74
N ASN A 193 -27.29 -0.54 41.54
CA ASN A 193 -26.48 -1.71 41.88
C ASN A 193 -26.11 -2.59 40.66
N GLU A 194 -26.89 -2.52 39.58
CA GLU A 194 -26.68 -3.29 38.33
C GLU A 194 -25.89 -2.53 37.26
N THR A 195 -25.51 -1.27 37.51
CA THR A 195 -24.77 -0.45 36.52
C THR A 195 -23.47 -1.11 36.08
N TRP A 196 -22.58 -1.47 37.00
CA TRP A 196 -21.29 -2.07 36.64
C TRP A 196 -21.39 -3.46 36.00
N PRO A 197 -22.24 -4.39 36.49
CA PRO A 197 -22.57 -5.61 35.75
C PRO A 197 -23.05 -5.34 34.32
N SER A 198 -23.92 -4.34 34.13
CA SER A 198 -24.45 -3.98 32.81
C SER A 198 -23.36 -3.44 31.88
N ILE A 199 -22.46 -2.55 32.34
CA ILE A 199 -21.38 -2.06 31.47
C ILE A 199 -20.38 -3.18 31.14
N ARG A 200 -20.11 -4.11 32.07
CA ARG A 200 -19.23 -5.27 31.79
C ARG A 200 -19.81 -6.17 30.71
N ASN A 201 -21.12 -6.44 30.77
CA ASN A 201 -21.81 -7.23 29.76
C ASN A 201 -21.84 -6.53 28.40
N LEU A 202 -22.11 -5.22 28.39
CA LEU A 202 -22.07 -4.39 27.19
C LEU A 202 -20.67 -4.40 26.56
N LEU A 203 -19.64 -4.08 27.34
CA LEU A 203 -18.24 -4.10 26.89
C LEU A 203 -17.89 -5.44 26.26
N LYS A 204 -18.18 -6.54 26.96
CA LYS A 204 -17.90 -7.89 26.46
C LYS A 204 -18.58 -8.14 25.11
N ARG A 205 -19.88 -7.84 24.99
CA ARG A 205 -20.66 -8.09 23.78
C ARG A 205 -20.14 -7.28 22.59
N GLU A 206 -19.99 -5.96 22.76
CA GLU A 206 -19.57 -5.08 21.67
C GLU A 206 -18.12 -5.35 21.26
N THR A 207 -17.21 -5.58 22.22
CA THR A 207 -15.83 -5.95 21.92
C THR A 207 -15.75 -7.28 21.18
N GLN A 208 -16.48 -8.33 21.60
CA GLN A 208 -16.48 -9.62 20.90
C GLN A 208 -17.02 -9.51 19.48
N SER A 209 -18.08 -8.70 19.27
CA SER A 209 -18.64 -8.41 17.95
C SER A 209 -17.61 -7.71 17.05
N ALA A 210 -16.97 -6.66 17.57
CA ALA A 210 -15.96 -5.90 16.84
C ALA A 210 -14.70 -6.73 16.53
N VAL A 211 -14.20 -7.52 17.48
CA VAL A 211 -13.06 -8.43 17.30
C VAL A 211 -13.38 -9.50 16.25
N SER A 212 -14.58 -10.08 16.27
CA SER A 212 -15.00 -11.08 15.28
C SER A 212 -15.09 -10.46 13.87
N GLY A 213 -15.66 -9.26 13.78
CA GLY A 213 -15.71 -8.52 12.52
C GLY A 213 -14.32 -8.18 11.98
N LEU A 214 -13.46 -7.61 12.82
CA LEU A 214 -12.09 -7.27 12.44
C LEU A 214 -11.32 -8.53 12.01
N THR A 215 -11.47 -9.64 12.72
CA THR A 215 -10.84 -10.93 12.35
C THR A 215 -11.26 -11.39 10.96
N SER A 216 -12.56 -11.27 10.64
CA SER A 216 -13.08 -11.60 9.31
C SER A 216 -12.49 -10.71 8.22
N ASP A 217 -12.41 -9.39 8.46
CA ASP A 217 -11.87 -8.47 7.46
C ASP A 217 -10.34 -8.60 7.29
N LEU A 218 -9.62 -8.99 8.35
CA LEU A 218 -8.17 -9.23 8.31
C LEU A 218 -7.78 -10.49 7.51
N SER A 219 -8.70 -11.45 7.29
CA SER A 219 -8.38 -12.70 6.59
C SER A 219 -7.90 -12.46 5.15
N GLY A 220 -8.35 -11.37 4.52
CA GLY A 220 -7.94 -10.96 3.16
C GLY A 220 -6.51 -10.43 3.05
N PHE A 221 -5.83 -10.15 4.16
CA PHE A 221 -4.53 -9.46 4.18
C PHE A 221 -3.32 -10.39 4.37
N LYS A 222 -3.52 -11.70 4.61
CA LYS A 222 -2.46 -12.69 4.86
C LYS A 222 -1.41 -12.22 5.87
N LEU A 223 -1.88 -11.68 7.00
CA LEU A 223 -0.99 -11.24 8.09
C LEU A 223 -0.44 -12.42 8.87
N ASP A 224 0.78 -12.26 9.37
CA ASP A 224 1.33 -13.14 10.39
C ASP A 224 0.48 -13.09 11.66
N GLU A 225 0.52 -14.18 12.43
CA GLU A 225 -0.28 -14.36 13.64
C GLU A 225 0.01 -13.27 14.67
N GLN A 226 1.29 -12.91 14.85
CA GLN A 226 1.70 -11.91 15.84
C GLN A 226 1.15 -10.52 15.54
N THR A 227 1.22 -10.06 14.29
CA THR A 227 0.67 -8.77 13.87
C THR A 227 -0.85 -8.76 14.05
N ARG A 228 -1.53 -9.84 13.67
CA ARG A 228 -2.98 -9.97 13.81
C ARG A 228 -3.39 -9.89 15.27
N ASP A 229 -2.78 -10.68 16.14
CA ASP A 229 -3.08 -10.72 17.57
C ASP A 229 -2.83 -9.36 18.23
N LYS A 230 -1.75 -8.67 17.83
CA LYS A 230 -1.46 -7.31 18.30
C LYS A 230 -2.59 -6.34 17.94
N MET A 231 -3.12 -6.39 16.71
CA MET A 231 -4.24 -5.52 16.30
C MET A 231 -5.53 -5.83 17.07
N LEU A 232 -5.83 -7.12 17.27
CA LEU A 232 -7.01 -7.53 18.05
C LEU A 232 -6.89 -7.08 19.52
N ALA A 233 -5.73 -7.27 20.14
CA ALA A 233 -5.47 -6.80 21.50
C ALA A 233 -5.53 -5.27 21.63
N GLN A 234 -5.06 -4.53 20.62
CA GLN A 234 -5.21 -3.07 20.57
C GLN A 234 -6.68 -2.65 20.57
N LEU A 235 -7.53 -3.33 19.79
CA LEU A 235 -8.96 -3.06 19.75
C LEU A 235 -9.65 -3.35 21.10
N GLU A 236 -9.28 -4.44 21.77
CA GLU A 236 -9.79 -4.76 23.11
C GLU A 236 -9.35 -3.74 24.18
N ASN A 237 -8.11 -3.27 24.09
CA ASN A 237 -7.59 -2.22 24.97
C ASN A 237 -8.28 -0.88 24.70
N TYR A 238 -8.54 -0.56 23.42
CA TYR A 238 -9.30 0.63 23.03
C TYR A 238 -10.70 0.61 23.66
N ALA A 239 -11.42 -0.51 23.55
CA ALA A 239 -12.74 -0.66 24.14
C ALA A 239 -12.74 -0.42 25.67
N ARG A 240 -11.75 -0.98 26.38
CA ARG A 240 -11.55 -0.72 27.82
C ARG A 240 -11.28 0.76 28.09
N GLY A 241 -10.45 1.39 27.26
CA GLY A 241 -10.16 2.83 27.34
C GLY A 241 -11.40 3.71 27.17
N VAL A 242 -12.34 3.34 26.30
CA VAL A 242 -13.62 4.04 26.14
C VAL A 242 -14.44 4.01 27.44
N VAL A 243 -14.54 2.83 28.08
CA VAL A 243 -15.25 2.70 29.37
C VAL A 243 -14.58 3.55 30.45
N GLU A 244 -13.25 3.50 30.54
CA GLU A 244 -12.49 4.28 31.51
C GLU A 244 -12.66 5.79 31.30
N ALA A 245 -12.58 6.25 30.06
CA ALA A 245 -12.76 7.66 29.71
C ALA A 245 -14.16 8.15 30.09
N LYS A 246 -15.20 7.38 29.75
CA LYS A 246 -16.58 7.71 30.10
C LYS A 246 -16.80 7.69 31.62
N ALA A 247 -16.29 6.68 32.32
CA ALA A 247 -16.38 6.64 33.77
C ALA A 247 -15.72 7.85 34.45
N LYS A 248 -14.56 8.30 33.95
CA LYS A 248 -13.88 9.51 34.44
C LYS A 248 -14.68 10.78 34.15
N GLU A 249 -15.22 10.91 32.94
CA GLU A 249 -16.08 12.04 32.55
C GLU A 249 -17.29 12.15 33.48
N GLU A 250 -17.99 11.04 33.69
CA GLU A 250 -19.18 10.97 34.53
C GLU A 250 -18.89 11.18 36.01
N ALA A 251 -17.74 10.69 36.49
CA ALA A 251 -17.26 10.99 37.85
C ALA A 251 -17.00 12.49 38.05
N GLY A 252 -16.55 13.21 37.02
CA GLY A 252 -16.40 14.67 37.05
C GLY A 252 -17.73 15.42 37.25
N LYS A 253 -18.86 14.81 36.88
CA LYS A 253 -20.21 15.38 37.03
C LYS A 253 -20.86 15.07 38.39
N VAL A 254 -20.15 14.40 39.31
CA VAL A 254 -20.73 13.86 40.56
C VAL A 254 -21.39 14.92 41.45
N LEU A 255 -20.79 16.11 41.62
CA LEU A 255 -21.34 17.14 42.49
C LEU A 255 -22.66 17.70 41.95
N ILE A 256 -22.75 17.86 40.62
CA ILE A 256 -23.97 18.31 39.94
C ILE A 256 -25.06 17.26 40.16
N ARG A 257 -24.76 15.97 39.90
CA ARG A 257 -25.71 14.88 40.12
C ARG A 257 -26.17 14.75 41.57
N MET A 258 -25.27 14.91 42.53
CA MET A 258 -25.63 14.91 43.96
C MET A 258 -26.58 16.05 44.29
N LYS A 259 -26.33 17.24 43.75
CA LYS A 259 -27.20 18.41 43.94
C LYS A 259 -28.57 18.21 43.28
N ASP A 260 -28.60 17.68 42.06
CA ASP A 260 -29.85 17.44 41.33
C ASP A 260 -30.67 16.37 42.02
N ARG A 261 -30.05 15.25 42.44
CA ARG A 261 -30.72 14.20 43.21
C ARG A 261 -31.26 14.72 44.55
N PHE A 262 -30.46 15.49 45.29
CA PHE A 262 -30.93 16.14 46.52
C PHE A 262 -32.12 17.07 46.25
N THR A 263 -32.03 17.89 45.19
CA THR A 263 -33.08 18.86 44.84
C THR A 263 -34.36 18.12 44.49
N THR A 264 -34.30 17.10 43.64
CA THR A 264 -35.45 16.27 43.26
C THR A 264 -36.10 15.62 44.47
N LEU A 265 -35.34 14.95 45.34
CA LEU A 265 -35.87 14.29 46.54
C LEU A 265 -36.41 15.27 47.59
N PHE A 266 -35.83 16.47 47.67
CA PHE A 266 -36.26 17.49 48.62
C PHE A 266 -37.52 18.23 48.15
N SER A 267 -37.59 18.57 46.85
CA SER A 267 -38.65 19.40 46.28
C SER A 267 -39.85 18.61 45.76
N HIS A 268 -39.78 17.28 45.67
CA HIS A 268 -40.90 16.44 45.23
C HIS A 268 -41.42 15.55 46.37
N ASP A 269 -42.69 15.15 46.26
CA ASP A 269 -43.33 14.16 47.13
C ASP A 269 -43.11 12.73 46.63
N SER A 270 -43.77 11.75 47.27
CA SER A 270 -43.67 10.33 46.90
C SER A 270 -44.22 10.02 45.51
N ASP A 271 -45.11 10.87 44.98
CA ASP A 271 -45.72 10.72 43.67
C ASP A 271 -44.91 11.44 42.59
N SER A 272 -43.70 11.91 42.93
CA SER A 272 -42.84 12.73 42.06
C SER A 272 -43.49 14.06 41.64
N MET A 273 -44.46 14.56 42.40
CA MET A 273 -45.07 15.87 42.18
C MET A 273 -44.35 16.94 43.00
N PRO A 274 -44.27 18.20 42.52
CA PRO A 274 -43.69 19.29 43.29
C PRO A 274 -44.38 19.42 44.66
N ARG A 275 -43.58 19.33 45.72
CA ARG A 275 -44.05 19.33 47.11
C ARG A 275 -44.65 20.68 47.45
N VAL A 276 -45.88 20.64 47.97
CA VAL A 276 -46.58 21.82 48.50
C VAL A 276 -46.20 22.01 49.96
N TRP A 277 -45.68 23.18 50.31
CA TRP A 277 -45.24 23.51 51.66
C TRP A 277 -46.38 24.14 52.45
N THR A 278 -46.95 23.39 53.40
CA THR A 278 -48.08 23.85 54.23
C THR A 278 -47.67 24.24 55.66
N GLY A 279 -46.39 24.05 56.02
CA GLY A 279 -45.81 24.38 57.32
C GLY A 279 -45.95 23.27 58.38
N LYS A 280 -46.50 22.11 57.99
CA LYS A 280 -46.67 20.93 58.86
C LYS A 280 -45.65 19.84 58.58
N GLU A 281 -44.83 20.01 57.55
CA GLU A 281 -43.88 19.02 57.08
C GLU A 281 -42.66 18.93 58.01
N ASP A 282 -42.16 17.73 58.27
CA ASP A 282 -40.90 17.53 59.00
C ASP A 282 -39.71 17.79 58.07
N LEU A 283 -39.29 19.05 58.02
CA LEU A 283 -38.13 19.49 57.24
C LEU A 283 -36.84 18.73 57.59
N LYS A 284 -36.66 18.30 58.85
CA LYS A 284 -35.46 17.57 59.26
C LYS A 284 -35.48 16.15 58.68
N ALA A 285 -36.62 15.46 58.74
CA ALA A 285 -36.78 14.15 58.14
C ALA A 285 -36.60 14.19 56.61
N ILE A 286 -37.23 15.17 55.94
CA ILE A 286 -37.13 15.34 54.48
C ILE A 286 -35.68 15.64 54.06
N THR A 287 -35.00 16.55 54.76
CA THR A 287 -33.59 16.86 54.47
C THR A 287 -32.69 15.64 54.70
N LYS A 288 -32.95 14.86 55.76
CA LYS A 288 -32.18 13.64 56.06
C LYS A 288 -32.37 12.59 54.98
N PHE A 289 -33.59 12.40 54.49
CA PHE A 289 -33.91 11.49 53.40
C PHE A 289 -33.30 11.95 52.06
N ALA A 290 -33.38 13.24 51.72
CA ALA A 290 -32.80 13.73 50.48
C ALA A 290 -31.26 13.63 50.42
N ARG A 291 -30.58 13.48 51.58
CA ARG A 291 -29.13 13.31 51.69
C ARG A 291 -28.66 11.86 51.62
N SER A 292 -29.56 10.87 51.72
CA SER A 292 -29.24 9.44 51.61
C SER A 292 -29.28 8.97 50.15
#